data_AF-A0A5Q8C9H6-F1
#
_entry.id   AF-A0A5Q8C9H6-F1
#
_cell.length_a   1.000
_cell.length_b   1.000
_cell.length_c   1.000
_cell.angle_alpha   90.00
_cell.angle_beta   90.00
_cell.angle_gamma   90.00
#
_symmetry.space_group_name_H-M   'P 1'
#
loop_
_entity.id
_entity.type
_entity.pdbx_description
1 polymer ?
#
loop_
_entity_poly.entity_id
_entity_poly.type
_entity_poly.pdbx_seq_one_letter_code
_entity_poly.pdbx_strand_id
1 'polypeptide(L)' 'AEALWAAVRMLPDKQRDAVLLVYGEGLSHAAAAEVMAISEATVSWHIHEAKKRLKLLMRSAGEV' A
#
# COMPACT_ATOMS: atom_id res chain seq x y z
N ALA A 1 -14.62 4.69 2.39
CA ALA A 1 -13.64 3.62 2.09
C ALA A 1 -13.31 3.54 0.60
N GLU A 2 -14.29 3.69 -0.30
CA GLU A 2 -14.08 3.58 -1.75
C GLU A 2 -13.00 4.51 -2.31
N ALA A 3 -12.99 5.79 -1.91
CA ALA A 3 -11.98 6.76 -2.34
C ALA A 3 -10.54 6.37 -1.93
N LEU A 4 -10.37 5.73 -0.76
CA LEU A 4 -9.07 5.24 -0.31
C LEU A 4 -8.60 4.09 -1.21
N TRP A 5 -9.47 3.13 -1.51
CA TRP A 5 -9.11 2.01 -2.40
C TRP A 5 -8.89 2.46 -3.84
N ALA A 6 -9.57 3.50 -4.30
CA ALA A 6 -9.25 4.17 -5.56
C ALA A 6 -7.83 4.77 -5.55
N ALA A 7 -7.46 5.47 -4.48
CA ALA A 7 -6.10 6.00 -4.31
C ALA A 7 -5.04 4.89 -4.21
N VAL A 8 -5.34 3.76 -3.56
CA VAL A 8 -4.44 2.58 -3.50
C VAL A 8 -4.15 2.04 -4.90
N ARG A 9 -5.15 2.02 -5.80
CA ARG A 9 -4.95 1.60 -7.20
C ARG A 9 -4.01 2.52 -7.98
N MET A 10 -3.82 3.76 -7.54
CA MET A 10 -2.90 4.73 -8.17
C MET A 10 -1.45 4.64 -7.64
N LEU A 11 -1.18 3.78 -6.66
CA LEU A 11 0.17 3.59 -6.15
C LEU A 11 1.06 2.83 -7.16
N PRO A 12 2.39 3.02 -7.11
CA PRO A 12 3.34 2.13 -7.78
C PRO A 12 3.09 0.67 -7.40
N ASP A 13 3.29 -0.24 -8.35
CA ASP A 13 2.85 -1.65 -8.22
C ASP A 13 3.28 -2.31 -6.91
N LYS A 14 4.57 -2.22 -6.54
CA LYS A 14 5.06 -2.85 -5.29
C LYS A 14 4.47 -2.23 -4.01
N GLN A 15 4.13 -0.94 -4.04
CA GLN A 15 3.45 -0.28 -2.91
C GLN A 15 1.99 -0.72 -2.84
N ARG A 16 1.31 -0.82 -3.99
CA ARG A 16 -0.06 -1.31 -4.10
C ARG A 16 -0.17 -2.76 -3.61
N ASP A 17 0.70 -3.64 -4.11
CA ASP A 17 0.71 -5.06 -3.74
C ASP A 17 0.92 -5.25 -2.24
N ALA A 18 1.89 -4.54 -1.64
CA ALA A 18 2.11 -4.59 -0.20
C ALA A 18 0.87 -4.15 0.60
N VAL A 19 0.20 -3.07 0.18
CA VAL A 19 -1.02 -2.59 0.84
C VAL A 19 -2.18 -3.59 0.70
N LEU A 20 -2.37 -4.18 -0.48
CA LEU A 20 -3.44 -5.16 -0.70
C LEU A 20 -3.23 -6.41 0.14
N LEU A 21 -2.01 -6.94 0.18
CA LEU A 21 -1.71 -8.13 0.98
C LEU A 21 -1.89 -7.88 2.48
N VAL A 22 -1.38 -6.76 3.01
CA VAL A 22 -1.41 -6.50 4.45
C VAL A 22 -2.78 -6.02 4.93
N TYR A 23 -3.41 -5.08 4.21
CA TYR A 23 -4.66 -4.44 4.65
C TYR A 23 -5.91 -4.95 3.94
N GLY A 24 -5.77 -5.48 2.72
CA GLY A 24 -6.87 -6.10 1.99
C GLY A 24 -7.08 -7.55 2.43
N GLU A 25 -6.00 -8.34 2.42
CA GLU A 25 -6.03 -9.77 2.75
C GLU A 25 -5.70 -10.07 4.23
N GLY A 26 -5.25 -9.07 4.99
CA GLY A 26 -4.94 -9.23 6.42
C GLY A 26 -3.67 -10.01 6.72
N LEU A 27 -2.76 -10.15 5.75
CA LEU A 27 -1.49 -10.85 5.94
C LEU A 27 -0.54 -10.07 6.87
N SER A 28 0.32 -10.80 7.58
CA SER A 28 1.47 -10.21 8.25
C SER A 28 2.49 -9.70 7.22
N HIS A 29 3.40 -8.81 7.64
CA HIS A 29 4.48 -8.35 6.76
C HIS A 29 5.37 -9.51 6.30
N ALA A 30 5.65 -10.48 7.17
CA ALA A 30 6.38 -11.70 6.83
C ALA A 30 5.67 -12.53 5.75
N ALA A 31 4.37 -12.81 5.90
CA ALA A 31 3.61 -13.58 4.91
C ALA A 31 3.50 -12.83 3.57
N ALA A 32 3.32 -11.50 3.60
CA ALA A 32 3.35 -10.69 2.38
C ALA A 32 4.73 -10.72 1.71
N ALA A 33 5.82 -10.80 2.47
CA ALA A 33 7.19 -10.88 1.96
C ALA A 33 7.42 -12.18 1.16
N GLU A 34 6.89 -13.30 1.65
CA GLU A 34 6.91 -14.58 0.94
C GLU A 34 6.17 -14.49 -0.39
N VAL A 35 4.95 -13.91 -0.40
CA VAL A 35 4.16 -13.73 -1.63
C VAL A 35 4.84 -12.81 -2.63
N MET A 36 5.45 -11.72 -2.15
CA MET A 36 6.11 -10.72 -3.00
C MET A 36 7.54 -11.11 -3.42
N ALA A 37 8.07 -12.21 -2.87
CA ALA A 37 9.46 -12.66 -3.03
C ALA A 37 10.50 -11.57 -2.69
N ILE A 38 10.31 -10.87 -1.58
CA ILE A 38 11.20 -9.83 -1.05
C ILE A 38 11.41 -10.00 0.46
N SER A 39 12.25 -9.17 1.08
CA SER A 39 12.40 -9.20 2.54
C SER A 39 11.23 -8.54 3.28
N GLU A 40 10.93 -8.98 4.50
CA GLU A 40 9.92 -8.36 5.38
C GLU A 40 10.22 -6.86 5.64
N ALA A 41 11.49 -6.50 5.75
CA ALA A 41 11.91 -5.11 5.88
C ALA A 41 11.55 -4.30 4.62
N THR A 42 11.69 -4.89 3.43
CA THR A 42 11.30 -4.26 2.16
C THR A 42 9.79 -4.10 2.03
N VAL A 43 8.99 -5.07 2.50
CA VAL A 43 7.53 -4.92 2.60
C VAL A 43 7.18 -3.74 3.49
N SER A 44 7.79 -3.66 4.67
CA SER A 44 7.56 -2.56 5.63
C SER A 44 7.92 -1.20 5.02
N TRP A 45 9.00 -1.13 4.24
CA TRP A 45 9.37 0.06 3.48
C TRP A 45 8.32 0.44 2.43
N HIS A 46 7.82 -0.53 1.65
CA HIS A 46 6.76 -0.29 0.67
C HIS A 46 5.46 0.20 1.32
N ILE A 47 5.06 -0.36 2.46
CA ILE A 47 3.89 0.10 3.24
C ILE A 47 4.08 1.54 3.69
N HIS A 48 5.28 1.91 4.17
CA HIS A 48 5.58 3.26 4.60
C HIS A 48 5.49 4.27 3.46
N GLU A 49 6.12 3.97 2.32
CA GLU A 49 6.06 4.84 1.13
C GLU A 49 4.64 4.94 0.56
N ALA A 50 3.89 3.83 0.57
CA ALA A 50 2.49 3.81 0.20
C ALA A 50 1.67 4.80 1.05
N LYS A 51 1.79 4.75 2.38
CA LYS A 51 1.09 5.65 3.30
C LYS A 51 1.39 7.12 3.03
N LYS A 52 2.66 7.47 2.80
CA LYS A 52 3.05 8.84 2.43
C LYS A 52 2.35 9.30 1.15
N ARG A 53 2.36 8.45 0.12
CA ARG A 53 1.79 8.78 -1.19
C ARG A 53 0.26 8.85 -1.17
N LEU A 54 -0.39 7.96 -0.42
CA LEU A 54 -1.84 8.02 -0.18
C LEU A 54 -2.24 9.32 0.50
N LYS A 55 -1.46 9.79 1.49
CA LYS A 55 -1.73 11.09 2.14
C LYS A 55 -1.72 12.25 1.14
N LEU A 56 -0.81 12.22 0.16
CA LEU A 56 -0.75 13.24 -0.90
C LEU A 56 -1.95 13.11 -1.85
N LEU A 57 -2.22 11.91 -2.36
CA LEU A 57 -3.34 11.64 -3.28
C LEU A 57 -4.69 12.02 -2.67
N MET A 58 -4.92 11.70 -1.39
CA MET A 58 -6.17 12.00 -0.71
C MET A 58 -6.32 13.49 -0.37
N ARG A 59 -5.22 14.23 -0.19
CA ARG A 59 -5.29 15.69 -0.03
C ARG A 59 -5.72 16.35 -1.35
N SER A 60 -5.14 15.94 -2.47
CA SER A 60 -5.51 16.44 -3.81
C SER A 60 -6.93 16.03 -4.21
N ALA A 61 -7.42 14.88 -3.76
CA ALA A 61 -8.80 14.45 -4.01
C ALA A 61 -9.85 15.18 -3.16
N GLY A 62 -9.45 15.86 -2.08
CA GLY A 62 -10.32 16.70 -1.25
C GLY A 62 -10.30 18.19 -1.63
N GLU A 63 -9.43 18.57 -2.58
CA GLU A 63 -9.39 19.88 -3.23
C GLU A 63 -10.17 19.78 -4.56
N VAL A 64 -11.49 19.56 -4.49
CA VAL A 64 -12.43 19.65 -5.62
C VAL A 64 -13.70 20.37 -5.22
#